data_AF-A0A973F6Y6-F1
#
_entry.id   AF-A0A973F6Y6-F1
#
_cell.length_a   1.000
_cell.length_b   1.000
_cell.length_c   1.000
_cell.angle_alpha   90.00
_cell.angle_beta   90.00
_cell.angle_gamma   90.00
#
_symmetry.space_group_name_H-M   'P 1'
#
loop_
_entity.id
_entity.type
_entity.pdbx_description
1 polymer ?
#
loop_
_entity_poly.entity_id
_entity_poly.type
_entity_poly.pdbx_seq_one_letter_code
_entity_poly.pdbx_strand_id
1 'polypeptide(L)' 'MFNQSVKEIGRHQAKQIIKVRHPIGKYWLPEENGKFVGIDNSTGDAWTEDFDTKQECLEWLEGKFEMSDKHD' A
#
# COMPACT_ATOMS: atom_id res chain seq x y z
N MET A 1 -4.79 3.76 20.38
CA MET A 1 -4.46 3.09 19.10
C MET A 1 -4.69 4.10 18.00
N PHE A 2 -3.64 4.58 17.34
CA PHE A 2 -3.80 5.50 16.21
C PHE A 2 -4.31 4.69 15.02
N ASN A 3 -5.56 4.91 14.60
CA ASN A 3 -6.01 4.53 13.27
C ASN A 3 -5.14 5.30 12.28
N GLN A 4 -4.08 4.69 11.75
CA GLN A 4 -3.41 5.25 10.59
C GLN A 4 -4.39 5.17 9.43
N SER A 5 -4.95 6.31 9.04
CA SER A 5 -5.76 6.38 7.84
C SER A 5 -4.87 6.14 6.62
N VAL A 6 -5.27 5.17 5.79
CA VAL A 6 -4.64 4.88 4.51
C VAL A 6 -4.85 6.08 3.57
N LYS A 7 -3.79 6.56 2.91
CA LYS A 7 -3.83 7.78 2.08
C LYS A 7 -3.61 7.50 0.60
N GLU A 8 -4.43 8.11 -0.25
CA GLU A 8 -4.18 8.14 -1.68
C GLU A 8 -3.02 9.09 -2.01
N ILE A 9 -2.11 8.67 -2.90
CA ILE A 9 -0.96 9.47 -3.33
C ILE A 9 -0.73 9.35 -4.83
N GLY A 10 0.10 10.24 -5.38
CA GLY A 10 0.55 10.14 -6.78
C GLY A 10 1.81 9.28 -6.95
N ARG A 11 2.06 8.81 -8.18
CA ARG A 11 3.25 8.02 -8.55
C ARG A 11 4.59 8.64 -8.13
N HIS A 12 4.72 9.96 -8.20
CA HIS A 12 5.96 10.62 -7.77
C HIS A 12 6.18 10.47 -6.25
N GLN A 13 5.12 10.65 -5.45
CA GLN A 13 5.18 10.47 -4.00
C GLN A 13 5.44 9.00 -3.64
N ALA A 14 4.80 8.05 -4.33
CA ALA A 14 5.03 6.62 -4.14
C ALA A 14 6.51 6.26 -4.31
N LYS A 15 7.14 6.75 -5.39
CA LYS A 15 8.58 6.57 -5.64
C LYS A 15 9.45 7.14 -4.52
N GLN A 16 9.09 8.29 -3.94
CA GLN A 16 9.83 8.87 -2.82
C GLN A 16 9.66 8.03 -1.55
N ILE A 17 8.43 7.60 -1.23
CA ILE A 17 8.13 6.78 -0.05
C ILE A 17 8.93 5.47 -0.09
N ILE A 18 8.86 4.75 -1.21
CA ILE A 18 9.58 3.48 -1.42
C ILE A 18 11.10 3.65 -1.35
N LYS A 19 11.61 4.78 -1.88
CA LYS A 19 13.05 5.08 -1.87
C LYS A 19 13.57 5.47 -0.49
N VAL A 20 12.83 6.32 0.21
CA VAL A 20 13.29 6.94 1.47
C VAL A 20 13.07 6.01 2.66
N ARG A 21 12.03 5.17 2.65
CA ARG A 21 11.76 4.17 3.69
C ARG A 21 11.66 4.74 5.12
N HIS A 22 11.34 6.03 5.24
CA HIS A 22 11.04 6.62 6.54
C HIS A 22 9.66 6.12 6.98
N PRO A 23 9.45 5.60 8.20
CA PRO A 23 8.18 4.96 8.60
C PRO A 23 7.05 5.99 8.76
N ILE A 24 6.41 6.37 7.66
CA ILE A 24 5.44 7.47 7.60
C ILE A 24 3.99 7.03 7.40
N GLY A 25 3.77 5.72 7.17
CA GLY A 25 2.44 5.11 7.18
C GLY A 25 2.10 4.34 5.92
N LYS A 26 0.80 4.28 5.63
CA LYS A 26 0.21 3.42 4.61
C LYS A 26 -0.44 4.22 3.50
N TYR A 27 -0.20 3.81 2.26
CA TYR A 27 -0.58 4.57 1.08
C TYR A 27 -1.10 3.67 -0.03
N TRP A 28 -1.86 4.24 -0.96
CA TRP A 28 -2.24 3.57 -2.19
C TRP A 28 -2.25 4.54 -3.37
N LEU A 29 -2.17 4.00 -4.58
CA LEU A 29 -2.32 4.78 -5.81
C LEU A 29 -2.93 3.95 -6.94
N PRO A 30 -3.73 4.56 -7.84
CA PRO A 30 -4.14 3.93 -9.09
C PRO A 30 -3.02 3.99 -10.14
N GLU A 31 -2.86 2.91 -10.89
CA GLU A 31 -1.94 2.80 -12.03
C GLU A 31 -2.68 2.92 -13.37
N GLU A 32 -1.94 3.27 -14.43
CA GLU A 32 -2.52 3.49 -15.78
C GLU A 32 -3.12 2.21 -16.39
N ASN A 33 -2.68 1.04 -15.94
CA ASN A 33 -3.18 -0.27 -16.37
C ASN A 33 -4.48 -0.70 -15.66
N GLY A 34 -5.08 0.18 -14.83
CA GLY A 34 -6.30 -0.10 -14.08
C GLY A 34 -6.08 -0.85 -12.76
N LYS A 35 -4.83 -1.11 -12.38
CA LYS A 35 -4.47 -1.71 -11.08
C LYS A 35 -4.34 -0.66 -9.99
N PHE A 36 -4.27 -1.14 -8.75
CA PHE A 36 -4.03 -0.36 -7.55
C PHE A 36 -2.78 -0.88 -6.85
N VAL A 37 -1.87 0.02 -6.47
CA VAL A 37 -0.67 -0.34 -5.71
C VAL A 37 -0.90 0.04 -4.26
N GLY A 38 -0.77 -0.91 -3.35
CA GLY A 38 -0.70 -0.67 -1.91
C GLY A 38 0.74 -0.50 -1.47
N ILE A 39 1.00 0.41 -0.54
CA ILE A 39 2.31 0.65 0.06
C ILE A 39 2.18 0.68 1.58
N ASP A 40 2.66 -0.36 2.26
CA ASP A 40 2.83 -0.35 3.72
C ASP A 40 4.26 0.06 4.08
N ASN A 41 4.40 1.32 4.45
CA ASN A 41 5.63 1.90 4.95
C ASN A 41 5.48 2.33 6.41
N SER A 42 4.74 1.56 7.22
CA SER A 42 4.57 1.81 8.65
C SER A 42 5.80 1.40 9.47
N THR A 43 6.60 0.45 9.00
CA THR A 43 7.82 -0.05 9.66
C THR A 43 9.12 0.46 9.03
N GLY A 44 9.04 1.08 7.85
CA GLY A 44 10.21 1.45 7.05
C GLY A 44 10.67 0.36 6.07
N ASP A 45 10.00 -0.79 6.01
CA ASP A 45 10.32 -1.81 5.01
C ASP A 45 9.81 -1.43 3.61
N ALA A 46 8.74 -0.63 3.56
CA ALA A 46 8.03 -0.19 2.36
C ALA A 46 7.56 -1.38 1.49
N TRP A 47 6.73 -2.25 2.06
CA TRP A 47 6.08 -3.35 1.35
C TRP A 47 5.17 -2.79 0.27
N THR A 48 5.18 -3.41 -0.91
CA THR A 48 4.37 -2.98 -2.06
C THR A 48 3.68 -4.16 -2.71
N GLU A 49 2.40 -4.03 -3.02
CA GLU A 49 1.62 -5.07 -3.69
C GLU A 49 0.64 -4.48 -4.70
N ASP A 50 0.40 -5.22 -5.78
CA ASP A 50 -0.54 -4.86 -6.86
C ASP A 50 -1.88 -5.56 -6.66
N PHE A 51 -2.98 -4.82 -6.84
CA PHE A 51 -4.34 -5.31 -6.69
C PHE A 51 -5.19 -4.94 -7.91
N ASP A 52 -6.13 -5.82 -8.26
CA ASP A 52 -7.08 -5.56 -9.34
C ASP A 52 -8.23 -4.64 -8.88
N THR A 53 -8.47 -4.56 -7.56
CA THR A 53 -9.49 -3.68 -6.99
C THR A 53 -8.93 -2.79 -5.88
N LYS A 54 -9.47 -1.56 -5.80
CA LYS A 54 -9.16 -0.62 -4.71
C LYS A 54 -9.52 -1.22 -3.35
N GLN A 55 -10.60 -1.98 -3.26
CA GLN A 55 -11.06 -2.56 -2.00
C GLN A 55 -10.03 -3.54 -1.45
N GLU A 56 -9.54 -4.48 -2.27
CA GLU A 56 -8.52 -5.44 -1.82
C GLU A 56 -7.23 -4.74 -1.39
N CYS A 57 -6.83 -3.69 -2.10
CA CYS A 57 -5.67 -2.88 -1.73
C CYS A 57 -5.83 -2.26 -0.33
N LEU A 58 -6.99 -1.66 -0.05
CA LEU A 58 -7.27 -1.07 1.26
C LEU A 58 -7.36 -2.13 2.35
N GLU A 59 -7.98 -3.28 2.07
CA GLU A 59 -8.12 -4.37 3.03
C GLU A 59 -6.75 -4.97 3.41
N TRP A 60 -5.84 -5.12 2.46
CA TRP A 60 -4.44 -5.50 2.72
C TRP A 60 -3.73 -4.46 3.59
N LEU A 61 -3.85 -3.17 3.27
CA LEU A 61 -3.26 -2.08 4.07
C LEU A 61 -3.86 -2.00 5.48
N GLU A 62 -5.12 -2.39 5.67
CA GLU A 62 -5.77 -2.49 6.96
C GLU A 62 -5.38 -3.76 7.75
N GLY A 63 -4.66 -4.69 7.13
CA GLY A 63 -4.24 -5.95 7.74
C GLY A 63 -5.37 -6.97 7.87
N LYS A 64 -6.36 -6.93 6.97
CA LYS A 64 -7.49 -7.88 6.97
C LYS A 64 -7.12 -9.25 6.38
N PHE A 65 -6.06 -9.33 5.57
CA PHE A 65 -5.50 -10.57 5.04
C PHE A 65 -4.02 -10.36 4.68
N GLU A 66 -3.25 -11.44 4.56
CA GLU A 66 -1.89 -11.42 4.03
C GLU A 66 -1.86 -11.96 2.60
N MET A 67 -0.98 -11.44 1.73
CA MET A 67 -0.89 -11.91 0.34
C MET A 67 -0.43 -13.37 0.25
N SER A 68 0.32 -13.86 1.24
CA SER A 68 0.67 -15.28 1.35
C SER A 68 -0.56 -16.19 1.42
N ASP A 69 -1.69 -15.70 1.92
CA ASP A 69 -2.92 -16.48 2.08
C ASP A 69 -3.67 -16.69 0.76
N LYS A 70 -3.32 -15.94 -0.31
CA LYS A 70 -3.99 -15.99 -1.62
C LYS A 70 -3.28 -16.89 -2.65
N HIS A 71 -2.18 -17.56 -2.28
CA HIS A 71 -1.34 -18.32 -3.21
C HIS A 71 -1.48 -19.86 -3.12
N ASP A 72 -2.51 -20.38 -2.46
CA ASP A 72 -2.85 -21.82 -2.41
C ASP A 72 -3.78 -22.27 -3.56
#